data_AF-A0A140EF19-F1
#
_entry.id   AF-A0A140EF19-F1
#
_cell.length_a   1.000
_cell.length_b   1.000
_cell.length_c   1.000
_cell.angle_alpha   90.00
_cell.angle_beta   90.00
_cell.angle_gamma   90.00
#
_symmetry.space_group_name_H-M   'P 1'
#
loop_
_entity.id
_entity.type
_entity.pdbx_description
1 polymer ?
#
loop_
_entity_poly.entity_id
_entity_poly.type
_entity_poly.pdbx_seq_one_letter_code
_entity_poly.pdbx_strand_id
1 'polypeptide(L)'
;DSVLDVVRKEAESCDCLQGFQITHSLGGGTGSGMGTLLISKIREEYPDRIMCTYSVCPSPKVSDTVVEPYNATLSVHQLVENADEVMCLDNEALYDICFRTLKLTTPTYGDLNHLVCAAMSGITTSLRFPGQLNSDLRKLAVNLIPFPRLHFFMIGFAPLTSRGSQQYRALTVPELTQQQFDAKNMMCAADPRHGRYLTAACMFRGRMSTKEVDEQMLNVQNKNSSYFVEWIPNNIKASVCDIPPKGLKMSTTFVGNSTAIQEMFKRVSEQFTAMFRRKAFLHWYTGEGMDEMEFTEAESNMNDLVSEYS
;
A
#
# COMPACT_ATOMS: atom_id res chain seq x y z
N ASP A 1 -14.55 22.64 -0.54
CA ASP A 1 -15.12 23.40 0.60
C ASP A 1 -16.11 22.60 1.41
N SER A 2 -17.26 22.18 0.87
CA SER A 2 -18.26 21.41 1.64
C SER A 2 -17.70 20.17 2.37
N VAL A 3 -16.81 19.42 1.72
CA VAL A 3 -16.12 18.26 2.33
C VAL A 3 -15.21 18.70 3.48
N LEU A 4 -14.46 19.80 3.32
CA LEU A 4 -13.55 20.31 4.35
C LEU A 4 -14.30 20.78 5.60
N ASP A 5 -15.48 21.37 5.43
CA ASP A 5 -16.30 21.79 6.57
C ASP A 5 -16.79 20.58 7.40
N VAL A 6 -17.11 19.48 6.74
CA VAL A 6 -17.44 18.21 7.43
C VAL A 6 -16.21 17.64 8.12
N VAL A 7 -15.05 17.63 7.45
CA VAL A 7 -13.79 17.15 8.03
C VAL A 7 -13.42 17.95 9.28
N ARG A 8 -13.56 19.28 9.25
CA ARG A 8 -13.34 20.16 10.42
C ARG A 8 -14.24 19.78 11.58
N LYS A 9 -15.54 19.62 11.32
CA LYS A 9 -16.51 19.27 12.35
C LYS A 9 -16.19 17.94 13.03
N GLU A 10 -15.77 16.94 12.25
CA GLU A 10 -15.37 15.64 12.80
C GLU A 10 -13.99 15.68 13.48
N ALA A 11 -13.08 16.53 13.04
CA ALA A 11 -11.80 16.76 13.70
C ALA A 11 -11.99 17.41 15.08
N GLU A 12 -12.89 18.40 15.20
CA GLU A 12 -13.25 19.06 16.45
C GLU A 12 -14.00 18.16 17.43
N SER A 13 -14.72 17.14 16.92
CA SER A 13 -15.42 16.17 17.77
C SER A 13 -14.50 15.12 18.39
N CYS A 14 -13.24 15.05 17.96
CA CYS A 14 -12.24 14.11 18.47
C CYS A 14 -11.46 14.69 19.67
N ASP A 15 -11.36 13.95 20.77
CA ASP A 15 -10.53 14.34 21.92
C ASP A 15 -9.04 14.52 21.55
N CYS A 16 -8.52 13.60 20.71
CA CYS A 16 -7.15 13.67 20.20
C CYS A 16 -7.06 13.00 18.82
N LEU A 17 -7.16 13.80 17.77
CA LEU A 17 -7.07 13.33 16.39
C LEU A 17 -5.65 12.80 16.07
N GLN A 18 -5.53 11.55 15.64
CA GLN A 18 -4.23 10.98 15.25
C GLN A 18 -3.82 11.38 13.82
N GLY A 19 -4.78 11.39 12.89
CA GLY A 19 -4.51 11.51 11.48
C GLY A 19 -5.74 11.24 10.63
N PHE A 20 -5.53 11.19 9.31
CA PHE A 20 -6.54 10.95 8.30
C PHE A 20 -6.19 9.70 7.50
N GLN A 21 -7.22 8.93 7.13
CA GLN A 21 -7.09 7.78 6.25
C GLN A 21 -7.96 8.00 5.01
N ILE A 22 -7.35 7.99 3.83
CA ILE A 22 -8.05 8.23 2.56
C ILE A 22 -7.94 6.98 1.69
N THR A 23 -9.08 6.44 1.26
CA THR A 23 -9.15 5.32 0.31
C THR A 23 -9.58 5.85 -1.05
N HIS A 24 -8.72 5.72 -2.06
CA HIS A 24 -9.00 6.25 -3.40
C HIS A 24 -8.33 5.43 -4.50
N SER A 25 -8.77 5.64 -5.74
CA SER A 25 -8.12 5.08 -6.93
C SER A 25 -7.34 6.16 -7.66
N LEU A 26 -6.16 5.80 -8.15
CA LEU A 26 -5.29 6.73 -8.88
C LEU A 26 -5.63 6.81 -10.37
N GLY A 27 -6.34 5.82 -10.91
CA GLY A 27 -6.72 5.75 -12.34
C GLY A 27 -7.96 6.56 -12.72
N GLY A 28 -8.90 6.77 -11.78
CA GLY A 28 -10.13 7.53 -12.02
C GLY A 28 -9.88 9.03 -12.17
N GLY A 29 -10.94 9.85 -12.26
CA GLY A 29 -10.82 11.33 -12.20
C GLY A 29 -11.15 11.92 -10.82
N THR A 30 -12.19 11.41 -10.17
CA THR A 30 -12.61 11.89 -8.83
C THR A 30 -11.67 11.40 -7.75
N GLY A 31 -11.37 10.10 -7.71
CA GLY A 31 -10.50 9.50 -6.69
C GLY A 31 -9.09 10.08 -6.73
N SER A 32 -8.55 10.31 -7.93
CA SER A 32 -7.24 10.92 -8.17
C SER A 32 -7.27 12.42 -7.89
N GLY A 33 -7.87 13.23 -8.76
CA GLY A 33 -7.77 14.69 -8.74
C GLY A 33 -8.44 15.32 -7.54
N MET A 34 -9.69 14.95 -7.24
CA MET A 34 -10.36 15.48 -6.04
C MET A 34 -9.75 14.90 -4.76
N GLY A 35 -9.32 13.63 -4.78
CA GLY A 35 -8.66 12.99 -3.63
C GLY A 35 -7.35 13.66 -3.25
N THR A 36 -6.46 13.92 -4.22
CA THR A 36 -5.18 14.59 -3.97
C THR A 36 -5.35 16.07 -3.61
N LEU A 37 -6.33 16.76 -4.20
CA LEU A 37 -6.70 18.11 -3.77
C LEU A 37 -7.14 18.13 -2.30
N LEU A 38 -7.98 17.16 -1.90
CA LEU A 38 -8.42 17.05 -0.51
C LEU A 38 -7.24 16.76 0.43
N ILE A 39 -6.33 15.87 0.03
CA ILE A 39 -5.11 15.55 0.79
C ILE A 39 -4.27 16.82 1.01
N SER A 40 -3.99 17.58 -0.05
CA SER A 40 -3.23 18.83 0.02
C SER A 40 -3.90 19.85 0.96
N LYS A 41 -5.22 20.04 0.84
CA LYS A 41 -5.96 20.97 1.70
C LYS A 41 -5.99 20.53 3.17
N ILE A 42 -6.12 19.24 3.44
CA ILE A 42 -6.03 18.71 4.81
C ILE A 42 -4.61 18.88 5.35
N ARG A 43 -3.57 18.69 4.53
CA ARG A 43 -2.17 18.88 4.94
C ARG A 43 -1.86 20.34 5.28
N GLU A 44 -2.42 21.30 4.54
CA GLU A 44 -2.33 22.73 4.85
C GLU A 44 -2.94 23.06 6.22
N GLU A 45 -4.11 22.49 6.54
CA GLU A 45 -4.86 22.81 7.76
C GLU A 45 -4.39 22.01 9.00
N TYR A 46 -3.94 20.77 8.79
CA TYR A 46 -3.52 19.84 9.84
C TYR A 46 -2.09 19.31 9.57
N PRO A 47 -1.06 20.16 9.53
CA PRO A 47 0.30 19.76 9.13
C PRO A 47 0.94 18.72 10.05
N ASP A 48 0.61 18.73 11.35
CA ASP A 48 1.19 17.83 12.34
C ASP A 48 0.51 16.43 12.40
N ARG A 49 -0.57 16.23 11.65
CA ARG A 49 -1.38 15.00 11.67
C ARG A 49 -0.93 14.04 10.57
N ILE A 50 -0.92 12.74 10.89
CA ILE A 50 -0.51 11.71 9.92
C ILE A 50 -1.53 11.61 8.79
N MET A 51 -1.06 11.63 7.56
CA MET A 51 -1.84 11.38 6.35
C MET A 51 -1.50 10.01 5.77
N CYS A 52 -2.42 9.06 5.91
CA CYS A 52 -2.28 7.70 5.37
C CYS A 52 -3.26 7.52 4.21
N THR A 53 -2.79 6.97 3.09
CA THR A 53 -3.64 6.72 1.91
C THR A 53 -3.59 5.26 1.52
N TYR A 54 -4.75 4.71 1.16
CA TYR A 54 -4.89 3.42 0.48
C TYR A 54 -5.16 3.70 -0.99
N SER A 55 -4.10 3.59 -1.78
CA SER A 55 -4.07 4.04 -3.16
C SER A 55 -4.10 2.87 -4.12
N VAL A 56 -5.23 2.71 -4.82
CA VAL A 56 -5.40 1.67 -5.83
C VAL A 56 -4.80 2.15 -7.16
N CYS A 57 -3.67 1.54 -7.52
CA CYS A 57 -2.95 1.76 -8.76
C CYS A 57 -3.70 1.12 -9.93
N PRO A 58 -3.73 1.79 -11.09
CA PRO A 58 -4.38 1.25 -12.28
C PRO A 58 -3.63 0.03 -12.83
N SER A 59 -4.38 -0.83 -13.52
CA SER A 59 -3.82 -1.95 -14.29
C SER A 59 -4.57 -2.12 -15.61
N PRO A 60 -3.84 -2.27 -16.72
CA PRO A 60 -4.44 -2.50 -18.04
C PRO A 60 -5.17 -3.84 -18.15
N LYS A 61 -4.99 -4.77 -17.20
CA LYS A 61 -5.73 -6.05 -17.18
C LYS A 61 -7.14 -5.93 -16.61
N VAL A 62 -7.41 -4.88 -15.83
CA VAL A 62 -8.64 -4.74 -15.03
C VAL A 62 -9.50 -3.57 -15.50
N SER A 63 -8.90 -2.56 -16.14
CA SER A 63 -9.61 -1.38 -16.64
C SER A 63 -9.30 -1.10 -18.11
N ASP A 64 -10.35 -0.76 -18.87
CA ASP A 64 -10.27 -0.34 -20.27
C ASP A 64 -10.06 1.18 -20.43
N THR A 65 -9.95 1.92 -19.32
CA THR A 65 -9.80 3.38 -19.37
C THR A 65 -8.40 3.75 -19.81
N VAL A 66 -8.31 4.38 -20.99
CA VAL A 66 -7.01 4.70 -21.61
C VAL A 66 -6.24 5.83 -20.91
N VAL A 67 -6.92 6.72 -20.17
CA VAL A 67 -6.29 7.90 -19.55
C VAL A 67 -5.75 7.65 -18.13
N GLU A 68 -5.89 6.44 -17.59
CA GLU A 68 -5.46 6.12 -16.22
C GLU A 68 -3.99 6.46 -15.93
N PRO A 69 -3.02 6.25 -16.84
CA PRO A 69 -1.63 6.62 -16.58
C PRO A 69 -1.43 8.12 -16.36
N TYR A 70 -2.20 9.00 -17.03
CA TYR A 70 -2.14 10.44 -16.76
C TYR A 70 -2.59 10.76 -15.34
N ASN A 71 -3.77 10.25 -14.96
CA ASN A 71 -4.33 10.45 -13.64
C ASN A 71 -3.40 9.91 -12.54
N ALA A 72 -2.81 8.74 -12.76
CA ALA A 72 -1.91 8.13 -11.79
C ALA A 72 -0.60 8.90 -11.64
N THR A 73 0.04 9.33 -12.74
CA THR A 73 1.27 10.12 -12.67
C THR A 73 1.06 11.46 -11.95
N LEU A 74 -0.01 12.19 -12.31
CA LEU A 74 -0.37 13.45 -11.64
C LEU A 74 -0.69 13.23 -10.15
N SER A 75 -1.37 12.12 -9.82
CA SER A 75 -1.72 11.83 -8.43
C SER A 75 -0.51 11.46 -7.58
N VAL A 76 0.39 10.64 -8.11
CA VAL A 76 1.60 10.24 -7.40
C VAL A 76 2.48 11.46 -7.12
N HIS A 77 2.61 12.38 -8.08
CA HIS A 77 3.32 13.65 -7.86
C HIS A 77 2.79 14.37 -6.60
N GLN A 78 1.47 14.45 -6.43
CA GLN A 78 0.86 15.06 -5.23
C GLN A 78 1.03 14.20 -3.95
N LEU A 79 0.99 12.88 -4.07
CA LEU A 79 1.15 11.96 -2.93
C LEU A 79 2.58 11.94 -2.38
N VAL A 80 3.59 12.14 -3.23
CA VAL A 80 5.00 12.24 -2.81
C VAL A 80 5.20 13.38 -1.81
N GLU A 81 4.49 14.49 -1.97
CA GLU A 81 4.69 15.69 -1.13
C GLU A 81 3.72 15.75 0.06
N ASN A 82 2.47 15.30 -0.13
CA ASN A 82 1.39 15.59 0.81
C ASN A 82 0.96 14.39 1.68
N ALA A 83 1.34 13.16 1.34
CA ALA A 83 1.03 11.99 2.16
C ALA A 83 2.23 11.57 3.01
N ASP A 84 1.97 11.08 4.22
CA ASP A 84 3.03 10.50 5.08
C ASP A 84 3.18 9.01 4.83
N GLU A 85 2.10 8.29 4.51
CA GLU A 85 2.11 6.86 4.22
C GLU A 85 1.23 6.55 3.01
N VAL A 86 1.77 5.84 2.01
CA VAL A 86 1.00 5.41 0.84
C VAL A 86 1.00 3.88 0.76
N MET A 87 -0.15 3.30 1.10
CA MET A 87 -0.42 1.88 1.03
C MET A 87 -0.82 1.54 -0.41
N CYS A 88 0.14 1.05 -1.20
CA CYS A 88 -0.05 0.77 -2.62
C CYS A 88 -0.79 -0.56 -2.81
N LEU A 89 -1.94 -0.48 -3.49
CA LEU A 89 -2.77 -1.60 -3.88
C LEU A 89 -2.81 -1.65 -5.39
N ASP A 90 -2.60 -2.82 -5.99
CA ASP A 90 -2.56 -2.98 -7.42
C ASP A 90 -3.63 -3.97 -7.87
N ASN A 91 -4.53 -3.50 -8.72
CA ASN A 91 -5.60 -4.33 -9.28
C ASN A 91 -5.05 -5.55 -10.02
N GLU A 92 -3.86 -5.44 -10.64
CA GLU A 92 -3.21 -6.57 -11.31
C GLU A 92 -2.84 -7.68 -10.33
N ALA A 93 -2.19 -7.31 -9.23
CA ALA A 93 -1.75 -8.26 -8.21
C ALA A 93 -2.94 -8.88 -7.48
N LEU A 94 -3.96 -8.07 -7.14
CA LEU A 94 -5.19 -8.56 -6.52
C LEU A 94 -5.92 -9.56 -7.43
N TYR A 95 -6.00 -9.27 -8.74
CA TYR A 95 -6.59 -10.19 -9.71
C TYR A 95 -5.79 -11.50 -9.81
N ASP A 96 -4.47 -11.41 -9.91
CA ASP A 96 -3.59 -12.59 -9.99
C ASP A 96 -3.67 -13.45 -8.71
N ILE A 97 -3.80 -12.84 -7.52
CA ILE A 97 -4.05 -13.56 -6.26
C ILE A 97 -5.39 -14.31 -6.33
N CYS A 98 -6.47 -13.64 -6.71
CA CYS A 98 -7.79 -14.25 -6.80
C CYS A 98 -7.82 -15.42 -7.80
N PHE A 99 -7.23 -15.22 -8.98
CA PHE A 99 -7.24 -16.20 -10.06
C PHE A 99 -6.29 -17.37 -9.79
N ARG A 100 -5.03 -17.09 -9.46
CA ARG A 100 -3.96 -18.11 -9.35
C ARG A 100 -3.90 -18.75 -7.98
N THR A 101 -4.05 -17.99 -6.91
CA THR A 101 -3.89 -18.47 -5.52
C THR A 101 -5.21 -18.96 -4.95
N LEU A 102 -6.28 -18.16 -5.05
CA LEU A 102 -7.61 -18.54 -4.54
C LEU A 102 -8.40 -19.45 -5.49
N LYS A 103 -7.92 -19.63 -6.73
CA LYS A 103 -8.54 -20.49 -7.76
C LYS A 103 -9.96 -20.05 -8.15
N LEU A 104 -10.21 -18.74 -8.15
CA LEU A 104 -11.46 -18.17 -8.65
C LEU A 104 -11.37 -18.05 -10.18
N THR A 105 -12.27 -18.70 -10.91
CA THR A 105 -12.26 -18.70 -12.38
C THR A 105 -12.61 -17.34 -12.98
N THR A 106 -13.47 -16.58 -12.29
CA THR A 106 -13.95 -15.25 -12.71
C THR A 106 -13.92 -14.30 -11.49
N PRO A 107 -12.75 -13.72 -11.16
CA PRO A 107 -12.65 -12.76 -10.07
C PRO A 107 -13.54 -11.54 -10.32
N THR A 108 -14.34 -11.18 -9.32
CA THR A 108 -15.17 -9.96 -9.34
C THR A 108 -14.54 -8.86 -8.48
N TYR A 109 -14.95 -7.61 -8.65
CA TYR A 109 -14.53 -6.53 -7.74
C TYR A 109 -14.86 -6.81 -6.27
N GLY A 110 -15.91 -7.59 -5.99
CA GLY A 110 -16.21 -8.03 -4.62
C GLY A 110 -15.09 -8.90 -4.02
N ASP A 111 -14.47 -9.75 -4.82
CA ASP A 111 -13.36 -10.61 -4.39
C ASP A 111 -12.08 -9.80 -4.15
N LEU A 112 -11.77 -8.85 -5.05
CA LEU A 112 -10.65 -7.93 -4.89
C LEU A 112 -10.82 -7.08 -3.62
N ASN A 113 -12.02 -6.51 -3.43
CA ASN A 113 -12.35 -5.71 -2.25
C ASN A 113 -12.26 -6.53 -0.95
N HIS A 114 -12.59 -7.83 -0.98
CA HIS A 114 -12.42 -8.69 0.18
C HIS A 114 -10.94 -8.77 0.62
N LEU A 115 -10.01 -8.86 -0.33
CA LEU A 115 -8.56 -8.85 -0.04
C LEU A 115 -8.12 -7.50 0.53
N VAL A 116 -8.53 -6.40 -0.10
CA VAL A 116 -8.19 -5.04 0.36
C VAL A 116 -8.71 -4.81 1.79
N CYS A 117 -9.97 -5.15 2.06
CA CYS A 117 -10.56 -5.05 3.40
C CYS A 117 -9.80 -5.87 4.45
N ALA A 118 -9.33 -7.08 4.09
CA ALA A 118 -8.54 -7.91 5.00
C ALA A 118 -7.19 -7.26 5.35
N ALA A 119 -6.50 -6.69 4.35
CA ALA A 119 -5.25 -5.97 4.56
C ALA A 119 -5.43 -4.67 5.36
N MET A 120 -6.42 -3.85 5.01
CA MET A 120 -6.74 -2.61 5.74
C MET A 120 -7.10 -2.89 7.21
N SER A 121 -7.90 -3.94 7.45
CA SER A 121 -8.22 -4.39 8.80
C SER A 121 -6.95 -4.85 9.54
N GLY A 122 -6.04 -5.52 8.85
CA GLY A 122 -4.72 -5.89 9.36
C GLY A 122 -3.89 -4.70 9.83
N ILE A 123 -3.68 -3.73 8.93
CA ILE A 123 -2.87 -2.52 9.17
C ILE A 123 -3.38 -1.71 10.36
N THR A 124 -4.70 -1.56 10.47
CA THR A 124 -5.34 -0.79 11.54
C THR A 124 -5.60 -1.60 12.82
N THR A 125 -5.09 -2.83 12.93
CA THR A 125 -5.40 -3.71 14.08
C THR A 125 -4.90 -3.12 15.39
N SER A 126 -3.67 -2.63 15.43
CA SER A 126 -3.03 -2.06 16.63
C SER A 126 -3.68 -0.76 17.11
N LEU A 127 -4.46 -0.09 16.25
CA LEU A 127 -5.23 1.10 16.60
C LEU A 127 -6.57 0.73 17.25
N ARG A 128 -7.17 -0.38 16.83
CA ARG A 128 -8.53 -0.78 17.20
C ARG A 128 -8.58 -1.74 18.37
N PHE A 129 -7.50 -2.49 18.59
CA PHE A 129 -7.45 -3.53 19.60
C PHE A 129 -6.19 -3.40 20.45
N PRO A 130 -6.29 -3.66 21.76
CA PRO A 130 -5.12 -3.82 22.60
C PRO A 130 -4.37 -5.09 22.16
N GLY A 131 -3.13 -4.93 21.73
CA GLY A 131 -2.18 -6.01 21.49
C GLY A 131 -1.08 -6.06 22.54
N GLN A 132 -0.32 -7.15 22.52
CA GLN A 132 0.86 -7.34 23.38
C GLN A 132 2.01 -6.42 22.94
N LEU A 133 2.04 -6.06 21.65
CA LEU A 133 3.03 -5.17 21.06
C LEU A 133 2.34 -4.24 20.05
N ASN A 134 2.02 -3.01 20.49
CA ASN A 134 1.25 -2.05 19.70
C ASN A 134 2.16 -1.07 18.93
N SER A 135 1.73 -0.76 17.71
CA SER A 135 2.26 0.31 16.87
C SER A 135 1.11 1.24 16.48
N ASP A 136 1.14 2.49 16.95
CA ASP A 136 0.27 3.53 16.40
C ASP A 136 0.71 3.91 14.97
N LEU A 137 -0.09 4.71 14.24
CA LEU A 137 0.23 5.12 12.87
C LEU A 137 1.54 5.90 12.81
N ARG A 138 1.80 6.78 13.78
CA ARG A 138 3.04 7.58 13.80
C ARG A 138 4.26 6.70 14.02
N LYS A 139 4.16 5.69 14.87
CA LYS A 139 5.19 4.70 15.16
C LYS A 139 5.38 3.76 13.97
N LEU A 140 4.33 3.48 13.19
CA LEU A 140 4.46 2.78 11.92
C LEU A 140 5.29 3.61 10.94
N ALA A 141 4.92 4.88 10.71
CA ALA A 141 5.66 5.82 9.86
C ALA A 141 7.13 5.93 10.26
N VAL A 142 7.41 6.22 11.55
CA VAL A 142 8.79 6.39 12.06
C VAL A 142 9.64 5.13 11.90
N ASN A 143 9.04 3.94 12.01
CA ASN A 143 9.80 2.69 11.85
C ASN A 143 9.97 2.28 10.39
N LEU A 144 9.06 2.67 9.50
CA LEU A 144 9.03 2.20 8.12
C LEU A 144 9.60 3.19 7.11
N ILE A 145 9.69 4.48 7.43
CA ILE A 145 10.09 5.52 6.49
C ILE A 145 11.46 6.06 6.88
N PRO A 146 12.55 5.52 6.28
CA PRO A 146 13.89 6.07 6.50
C PRO A 146 14.09 7.41 5.79
N PHE A 147 13.40 7.63 4.66
CA PHE A 147 13.51 8.83 3.83
C PHE A 147 12.13 9.39 3.50
N PRO A 148 11.89 10.70 3.61
CA PRO A 148 10.55 11.28 3.51
C PRO A 148 9.78 11.00 2.21
N ARG A 149 10.47 10.86 1.07
CA ARG A 149 9.85 10.57 -0.24
C ARG A 149 9.62 9.07 -0.49
N LEU A 150 10.25 8.20 0.30
CA LEU A 150 10.20 6.75 0.14
C LEU A 150 9.20 6.13 1.10
N HIS A 151 7.95 6.60 1.03
CA HIS A 151 6.83 6.24 1.90
C HIS A 151 5.74 5.42 1.19
N PHE A 152 6.07 4.84 0.04
CA PHE A 152 5.20 3.92 -0.67
C PHE A 152 5.44 2.48 -0.22
N PHE A 153 4.40 1.82 0.25
CA PHE A 153 4.49 0.49 0.84
C PHE A 153 3.82 -0.58 -0.02
N MET A 154 4.50 -1.71 -0.15
CA MET A 154 3.93 -2.95 -0.66
C MET A 154 3.21 -3.68 0.47
N ILE A 155 1.93 -3.98 0.27
CA ILE A 155 1.12 -4.68 1.27
C ILE A 155 1.03 -6.16 0.92
N GLY A 156 0.98 -7.02 1.94
CA GLY A 156 0.67 -8.43 1.78
C GLY A 156 -0.30 -8.92 2.86
N PHE A 157 -1.00 -10.00 2.58
CA PHE A 157 -1.86 -10.67 3.57
C PHE A 157 -1.62 -12.17 3.54
N ALA A 158 -1.63 -12.79 4.71
CA ALA A 158 -1.68 -14.24 4.83
C ALA A 158 -2.58 -14.64 6.01
N PRO A 159 -3.28 -15.78 5.92
CA PRO A 159 -3.24 -16.76 4.84
C PRO A 159 -4.06 -16.37 3.60
N LEU A 160 -3.56 -16.76 2.44
CA LEU A 160 -4.33 -16.78 1.20
C LEU A 160 -4.54 -18.24 0.79
N THR A 161 -5.67 -18.81 1.22
CA THR A 161 -6.03 -20.20 0.93
C THR A 161 -7.35 -20.26 0.17
N SER A 162 -7.40 -21.11 -0.87
CA SER A 162 -8.64 -21.42 -1.57
C SER A 162 -9.61 -22.14 -0.63
N ARG A 163 -10.92 -22.00 -0.90
CA ARG A 163 -11.98 -22.65 -0.10
C ARG A 163 -11.80 -24.17 0.01
N GLY A 164 -11.28 -24.81 -1.04
CA GLY A 164 -11.03 -26.26 -1.06
C GLY A 164 -9.80 -26.70 -0.28
N SER A 165 -8.78 -25.84 -0.14
CA SER A 165 -7.54 -26.17 0.57
C SER A 165 -7.54 -25.73 2.05
N GLN A 166 -8.52 -24.93 2.47
CA GLN A 166 -8.58 -24.36 3.82
C GLN A 166 -8.66 -25.41 4.94
N GLN A 167 -9.30 -26.57 4.69
CA GLN A 167 -9.44 -27.65 5.68
C GLN A 167 -8.18 -28.50 5.84
N TYR A 168 -7.31 -28.53 4.83
CA TYR A 168 -6.14 -29.41 4.79
C TYR A 168 -4.85 -28.72 5.23
N ARG A 169 -4.84 -27.38 5.34
CA ARG A 169 -3.64 -26.61 5.66
C ARG A 169 -3.58 -26.26 7.15
N ALA A 170 -2.53 -26.73 7.82
CA ALA A 170 -2.27 -26.39 9.21
C ALA A 170 -1.72 -24.95 9.29
N LEU A 171 -2.56 -24.02 9.71
CA LEU A 171 -2.14 -22.64 9.98
C LEU A 171 -1.17 -22.59 11.16
N THR A 172 0.10 -22.28 10.90
CA THR A 172 1.17 -22.12 11.90
C THR A 172 1.93 -20.81 11.69
N VAL A 173 2.64 -20.33 12.72
CA VAL A 173 3.45 -19.10 12.63
C VAL A 173 4.53 -19.19 11.54
N PRO A 174 5.29 -20.30 11.39
CA PRO A 174 6.26 -20.43 10.30
C PRO A 174 5.60 -20.37 8.90
N GLU A 175 4.44 -21.00 8.71
CA GLU A 175 3.73 -20.96 7.42
C GLU A 175 3.21 -19.56 7.07
N LEU A 176 2.69 -18.83 8.05
CA LEU A 176 2.28 -17.43 7.88
C LEU A 176 3.49 -16.55 7.55
N THR A 177 4.60 -16.78 8.26
CA THR A 177 5.84 -16.03 8.07
C THR A 177 6.43 -16.28 6.67
N GLN A 178 6.38 -17.51 6.17
CA GLN A 178 6.85 -17.81 4.82
C GLN A 178 5.96 -17.18 3.74
N GLN A 179 4.63 -17.26 3.92
CA GLN A 179 3.67 -16.70 2.97
C GLN A 179 3.76 -15.18 2.85
N GLN A 180 4.05 -14.46 3.94
CA GLN A 180 4.09 -13.00 3.92
C GLN A 180 5.21 -12.43 3.04
N PHE A 181 6.31 -13.18 2.85
CA PHE A 181 7.44 -12.80 1.98
C PHE A 181 7.38 -13.46 0.60
N ASP A 182 6.32 -14.21 0.29
CA ASP A 182 6.13 -14.74 -1.05
C ASP A 182 5.65 -13.61 -1.97
N ALA A 183 6.31 -13.45 -3.12
CA ALA A 183 5.96 -12.46 -4.13
C ALA A 183 4.49 -12.61 -4.59
N LYS A 184 3.97 -13.84 -4.57
CA LYS A 184 2.58 -14.16 -4.94
C LYS A 184 1.53 -13.63 -3.97
N ASN A 185 1.93 -13.26 -2.75
CA ASN A 185 1.04 -12.77 -1.71
C ASN A 185 1.06 -11.24 -1.59
N MET A 186 1.90 -10.57 -2.40
CA MET A 186 1.96 -9.12 -2.45
C MET A 186 0.76 -8.57 -3.22
N MET A 187 0.13 -7.55 -2.67
CA MET A 187 -1.00 -6.82 -3.26
C MET A 187 -0.54 -5.68 -4.17
N CYS A 188 0.77 -5.57 -4.44
CA CYS A 188 1.35 -4.67 -5.41
C CYS A 188 2.08 -5.52 -6.46
N ALA A 189 1.89 -5.25 -7.76
CA ALA A 189 2.51 -6.07 -8.82
C ALA A 189 3.97 -5.66 -9.02
N ALA A 190 4.80 -6.06 -8.06
CA ALA A 190 6.25 -5.98 -8.09
C ALA A 190 6.84 -7.22 -7.41
N ASP A 191 7.93 -7.78 -7.93
CA ASP A 191 8.61 -8.90 -7.27
C ASP A 191 9.60 -8.37 -6.23
N PRO A 192 9.39 -8.62 -4.91
CA PRO A 192 10.30 -8.15 -3.88
C PRO A 192 11.73 -8.65 -4.02
N ARG A 193 11.96 -9.72 -4.79
CA ARG A 193 13.30 -10.29 -5.04
C ARG A 193 14.14 -9.47 -6.01
N HIS A 194 13.52 -8.62 -6.82
CA HIS A 194 14.24 -7.70 -7.72
C HIS A 194 14.73 -6.45 -6.98
N GLY A 195 14.37 -6.28 -5.71
CA GLY A 195 14.82 -5.19 -4.87
C GLY A 195 15.35 -5.66 -3.52
N ARG A 196 15.45 -4.71 -2.60
CA ARG A 196 15.77 -4.92 -1.20
C ARG A 196 14.74 -4.21 -0.34
N TYR A 197 14.36 -4.85 0.76
CA TYR A 197 13.56 -4.23 1.80
C TYR A 197 14.42 -3.22 2.55
N LEU A 198 13.98 -1.96 2.52
CA LEU A 198 14.47 -0.92 3.43
C LEU A 198 14.01 -1.26 4.84
N THR A 199 12.69 -1.40 5.01
CA THR A 199 12.03 -1.70 6.28
C THR A 199 10.81 -2.58 6.03
N ALA A 200 10.35 -3.30 7.05
CA ALA A 200 9.13 -4.09 6.99
C ALA A 200 8.42 -4.15 8.34
N ALA A 201 7.09 -4.21 8.31
CA ALA A 201 6.25 -4.48 9.46
C ALA A 201 5.36 -5.69 9.21
N CYS A 202 5.30 -6.58 10.19
CA CYS A 202 4.47 -7.77 10.18
C CYS A 202 3.48 -7.70 11.34
N MET A 203 2.19 -7.73 11.04
CA MET A 203 1.12 -7.58 12.02
C MET A 203 0.39 -8.91 12.16
N PHE A 204 0.82 -9.68 13.16
CA PHE A 204 0.24 -10.97 13.48
C PHE A 204 -1.02 -10.82 14.32
N ARG A 205 -2.02 -11.65 14.04
CA ARG A 205 -3.30 -11.68 14.74
C ARG A 205 -3.70 -13.09 15.12
N GLY A 206 -4.29 -13.22 16.30
CA GLY A 206 -4.67 -14.50 16.91
C GLY A 206 -3.72 -14.90 18.03
N ARG A 207 -4.13 -15.89 18.82
CA ARG A 207 -3.35 -16.39 19.96
C ARG A 207 -2.14 -17.17 19.47
N MET A 208 -0.96 -16.60 19.65
CA MET A 208 0.31 -17.22 19.29
C MET A 208 1.43 -16.80 20.24
N SER A 209 2.54 -17.54 20.23
CA SER A 209 3.71 -17.23 21.04
C SER A 209 4.50 -16.07 20.40
N THR A 210 4.66 -14.96 21.12
CA THR A 210 5.51 -13.84 20.68
C THR A 210 6.94 -14.27 20.43
N LYS A 211 7.47 -15.16 21.28
CA LYS A 211 8.79 -15.76 21.11
C LYS A 211 8.92 -16.51 19.78
N GLU A 212 7.91 -17.29 19.40
CA GLU A 212 7.93 -18.04 18.13
C GLU A 212 7.89 -17.08 16.93
N VAL A 213 7.10 -16.01 17.02
CA VAL A 213 7.07 -14.96 15.99
C VAL A 213 8.44 -14.32 15.82
N ASP A 214 9.09 -13.91 16.90
CA ASP A 214 10.41 -13.28 16.87
C ASP A 214 11.48 -14.22 16.29
N GLU A 215 11.48 -15.50 16.70
CA GLU A 215 12.38 -16.53 16.17
C GLU A 215 12.18 -16.75 14.66
N GLN A 216 10.94 -16.83 14.19
CA GLN A 216 10.65 -16.98 12.76
C GLN A 216 11.04 -15.75 11.96
N MET A 217 10.84 -14.55 12.52
CA MET A 217 11.22 -13.32 11.85
C MET A 217 12.74 -13.21 11.69
N LEU A 218 13.49 -13.53 12.75
CA LEU A 218 14.95 -13.56 12.71
C LEU A 218 15.46 -14.61 11.71
N ASN A 219 14.82 -15.78 11.65
CA ASN A 219 15.16 -16.85 10.70
C ASN A 219 14.98 -16.39 9.25
N VAL A 220 13.90 -15.67 8.94
CA VAL A 220 13.68 -15.12 7.59
C VAL A 220 14.74 -14.07 7.27
N GLN A 221 15.03 -13.15 8.20
CA GLN A 221 16.05 -12.12 7.99
C GLN A 221 17.43 -12.72 7.72
N ASN A 222 17.81 -13.77 8.46
CA ASN A 222 19.09 -14.46 8.28
C ASN A 222 19.17 -15.24 6.97
N LYS A 223 18.09 -15.93 6.58
CA LYS A 223 18.04 -16.71 5.32
C LYS A 223 18.04 -15.82 4.08
N ASN A 224 17.42 -14.65 4.19
CA ASN A 224 17.18 -13.74 3.09
C ASN A 224 17.98 -12.43 3.25
N SER A 225 19.13 -12.47 3.95
CA SER A 225 19.89 -11.28 4.33
C SER A 225 20.24 -10.39 3.13
N SER A 226 20.50 -10.98 1.96
CA SER A 226 20.77 -10.26 0.71
C SER A 226 19.60 -9.40 0.20
N TYR A 227 18.37 -9.71 0.62
CA TYR A 227 17.15 -8.97 0.26
C TYR A 227 16.80 -7.89 1.28
N PHE A 228 17.58 -7.72 2.36
CA PHE A 228 17.43 -6.64 3.32
C PHE A 228 18.62 -5.69 3.22
N VAL A 229 18.39 -4.40 3.45
CA VAL A 229 19.51 -3.45 3.51
C VAL A 229 20.34 -3.66 4.77
N GLU A 230 21.67 -3.66 4.62
CA GLU A 230 22.60 -3.92 5.73
C GLU A 230 22.80 -2.69 6.64
N TRP A 231 22.58 -1.48 6.12
CA TRP A 231 22.83 -0.22 6.83
C TRP A 231 21.67 0.20 7.76
N ILE A 232 20.48 -0.42 7.63
CA ILE A 232 19.40 -0.30 8.62
C ILE A 232 19.41 -1.57 9.49
N PRO A 233 19.98 -1.52 10.71
CA PRO A 233 19.92 -2.66 11.61
C PRO A 233 18.47 -2.91 12.07
N ASN A 234 18.08 -4.17 12.25
CA ASN A 234 16.78 -4.57 12.79
C ASN A 234 15.58 -3.92 12.08
N ASN A 235 15.60 -3.95 10.74
CA ASN A 235 14.66 -3.29 9.85
C ASN A 235 13.28 -3.97 9.73
N ILE A 236 13.08 -5.12 10.39
CA ILE A 236 11.77 -5.77 10.48
C ILE A 236 11.18 -5.55 11.86
N LYS A 237 9.92 -5.13 11.92
CA LYS A 237 9.13 -5.02 13.16
C LYS A 237 7.96 -6.00 13.12
N ALA A 238 7.82 -6.82 14.15
CA ALA A 238 6.64 -7.65 14.34
C ALA A 238 5.73 -7.03 15.40
N SER A 239 4.42 -7.16 15.22
CA SER A 239 3.40 -6.83 16.23
C SER A 239 2.43 -8.01 16.37
N VAL A 240 1.90 -8.21 17.57
CA VAL A 240 1.01 -9.34 17.88
C VAL A 240 -0.24 -8.85 18.59
N CYS A 241 -1.40 -9.19 18.03
CA CYS A 241 -2.71 -8.93 18.60
C CYS A 241 -3.45 -10.24 18.87
N ASP A 242 -3.98 -10.42 20.08
CA ASP A 242 -4.67 -11.65 20.48
C ASP A 242 -6.03 -11.85 19.79
N ILE A 243 -6.57 -10.80 19.16
CA ILE A 243 -7.90 -10.80 18.52
C ILE A 243 -7.76 -11.14 17.02
N PRO A 244 -8.14 -12.37 16.60
CA PRO A 244 -8.04 -12.77 15.20
C PRO A 244 -9.11 -12.08 14.33
N PRO A 245 -8.93 -12.05 13.00
CA PRO A 245 -9.97 -11.57 12.09
C PRO A 245 -11.12 -12.58 11.97
N LYS A 246 -12.27 -12.12 11.50
CA LYS A 246 -13.47 -12.96 11.35
C LYS A 246 -13.21 -14.12 10.39
N GLY A 247 -13.52 -15.35 10.82
CA GLY A 247 -13.41 -16.56 10.00
C GLY A 247 -12.02 -17.20 9.94
N LEU A 248 -11.02 -16.62 10.60
CA LEU A 248 -9.68 -17.21 10.69
C LEU A 248 -9.24 -17.31 12.17
N LYS A 249 -8.41 -18.30 12.47
CA LYS A 249 -7.81 -18.43 13.82
C LYS A 249 -6.55 -17.58 13.97
N MET A 250 -5.78 -17.43 12.88
CA MET A 250 -4.56 -16.65 12.82
C MET A 250 -4.43 -15.99 11.45
N SER A 251 -3.79 -14.82 11.41
CA SER A 251 -3.41 -14.13 10.18
C SER A 251 -2.18 -13.28 10.41
N THR A 252 -1.52 -12.87 9.33
CA THR A 252 -0.51 -11.81 9.33
C THR A 252 -0.80 -10.83 8.21
N THR A 253 -0.50 -9.56 8.45
CA THR A 253 -0.51 -8.51 7.43
C THR A 253 0.88 -7.93 7.33
N PHE A 254 1.37 -7.82 6.10
CA PHE A 254 2.71 -7.38 5.79
C PHE A 254 2.66 -5.98 5.20
N VAL A 255 3.54 -5.10 5.65
CA VAL A 255 3.77 -3.78 5.09
C VAL A 255 5.27 -3.66 4.85
N GLY A 256 5.69 -3.70 3.60
CA GLY A 256 7.10 -3.64 3.23
C GLY A 256 7.43 -2.35 2.49
N ASN A 257 8.46 -1.65 2.95
CA ASN A 257 9.11 -0.61 2.16
C ASN A 257 10.24 -1.28 1.37
N SER A 258 10.01 -1.53 0.09
CA SER A 258 10.95 -2.25 -0.79
C SER A 258 11.29 -1.41 -2.00
N THR A 259 12.55 -1.44 -2.40
CA THR A 259 12.99 -0.82 -3.66
C THR A 259 12.36 -1.46 -4.90
N ALA A 260 11.79 -2.65 -4.78
CA ALA A 260 11.06 -3.32 -5.86
C ALA A 260 9.80 -2.53 -6.30
N ILE A 261 9.26 -1.64 -5.46
CA ILE A 261 8.07 -0.86 -5.80
C ILE A 261 8.27 0.03 -7.05
N GLN A 262 9.53 0.31 -7.40
CA GLN A 262 9.90 0.98 -8.64
C GLN A 262 9.33 0.31 -9.90
N GLU A 263 9.09 -1.02 -9.89
CA GLU A 263 8.50 -1.73 -11.03
C GLU A 263 7.09 -1.24 -11.36
N MET A 264 6.31 -0.95 -10.32
CA MET A 264 4.96 -0.41 -10.47
C MET A 264 5.02 1.00 -11.07
N PHE A 265 5.89 1.87 -10.54
CA PHE A 265 6.07 3.22 -11.04
C PHE A 265 6.64 3.26 -12.47
N LYS A 266 7.62 2.40 -12.79
CA LYS A 266 8.15 2.24 -14.15
C LYS A 266 7.05 1.85 -15.14
N ARG A 267 6.17 0.92 -14.77
CA ARG A 267 5.04 0.51 -15.62
C ARG A 267 4.08 1.68 -15.90
N VAL A 268 3.73 2.46 -14.88
CA VAL A 268 2.86 3.65 -15.05
C VAL A 268 3.57 4.72 -15.89
N SER A 269 4.85 4.97 -15.62
CA SER A 269 5.68 5.94 -16.36
C SER A 269 5.79 5.58 -17.85
N GLU A 270 6.08 4.32 -18.19
CA GLU A 270 6.16 3.85 -19.58
C GLU A 270 4.84 4.08 -20.35
N GLN A 271 3.70 3.80 -19.71
CA GLN A 271 2.38 4.01 -20.31
C GLN A 271 2.07 5.51 -20.47
N PHE A 272 2.41 6.31 -19.45
CA PHE A 272 2.30 7.76 -19.50
C PHE A 272 3.11 8.34 -20.66
N THR A 273 4.41 8.02 -20.75
CA THR A 273 5.31 8.53 -21.78
C THR A 273 4.82 8.14 -23.19
N ALA A 274 4.32 6.91 -23.36
CA ALA A 274 3.78 6.45 -24.64
C ALA A 274 2.56 7.27 -25.11
N MET A 275 1.69 7.69 -24.19
CA MET A 275 0.55 8.55 -24.49
C MET A 275 0.93 10.01 -24.67
N PHE A 276 1.77 10.53 -23.77
CA PHE A 276 2.16 11.94 -23.73
C PHE A 276 2.95 12.34 -24.97
N ARG A 277 3.84 11.46 -25.46
CA ARG A 277 4.55 11.67 -26.75
C ARG A 277 3.61 11.85 -27.94
N ARG A 278 2.43 11.23 -27.91
CA ARG A 278 1.41 11.35 -28.97
C ARG A 278 0.42 12.48 -28.70
N LYS A 279 0.54 13.17 -27.55
CA LYS A 279 -0.44 14.14 -27.03
C LYS A 279 -1.87 13.58 -27.03
N ALA A 280 -2.01 12.27 -26.85
CA ALA A 280 -3.31 11.61 -26.86
C ALA A 280 -4.12 12.06 -25.64
N PHE A 281 -5.38 12.43 -25.85
CA PHE A 281 -6.33 12.87 -24.80
C PHE A 281 -5.93 14.10 -23.97
N LEU A 282 -4.83 14.78 -24.31
CA LEU A 282 -4.30 15.91 -23.54
C LEU A 282 -5.26 17.10 -23.47
N HIS A 283 -6.03 17.32 -24.55
CA HIS A 283 -7.06 18.38 -24.63
C HIS A 283 -8.16 18.28 -23.58
N TRP A 284 -8.40 17.11 -22.97
CA TRP A 284 -9.35 16.98 -21.87
C TRP A 284 -8.85 17.61 -20.57
N TYR A 285 -7.54 17.73 -20.40
CA TYR A 285 -6.93 18.33 -19.21
C TYR A 285 -6.63 19.81 -19.44
N THR A 286 -6.08 20.15 -20.61
CA THR A 286 -5.81 21.55 -20.95
C THR A 286 -7.08 22.37 -21.17
N GLY A 287 -8.18 21.72 -21.59
CA GLY A 287 -9.51 22.33 -21.66
C GLY A 287 -10.08 22.73 -20.30
N GLU A 288 -9.67 22.06 -19.23
CA GLU A 288 -10.05 22.36 -17.83
C GLU A 288 -9.05 23.30 -17.15
N GLY A 289 -8.04 23.80 -17.87
CA GLY A 289 -7.11 24.83 -17.40
C GLY A 289 -5.74 24.35 -16.93
N MET A 290 -5.41 23.06 -17.06
CA MET A 290 -4.06 22.56 -16.77
C MET A 290 -3.06 22.91 -17.88
N ASP A 291 -1.80 23.17 -17.52
CA ASP A 291 -0.72 23.36 -18.50
C ASP A 291 -0.06 22.01 -18.87
N GLU A 292 0.42 21.87 -20.11
CA GLU A 292 1.28 20.75 -20.51
C GLU A 292 2.56 20.67 -19.66
N MET A 293 3.01 21.79 -19.08
CA MET A 293 4.15 21.82 -18.16
C MET A 293 3.92 20.98 -16.90
N GLU A 294 2.71 20.98 -16.34
CA GLU A 294 2.36 20.20 -15.15
C GLU A 294 2.53 18.68 -15.39
N PHE A 295 2.24 18.22 -16.61
CA PHE A 295 2.46 16.83 -17.01
C PHE A 295 3.95 16.48 -17.04
N THR A 296 4.78 17.40 -17.54
CA THR A 296 6.22 17.20 -17.64
C THR A 296 6.87 17.20 -16.25
N GLU A 297 6.41 18.08 -15.35
CA GLU A 297 6.86 18.11 -13.95
C GLU A 297 6.47 16.84 -13.19
N ALA A 298 5.23 16.36 -13.39
CA ALA A 298 4.78 15.11 -12.78
C ALA A 298 5.56 13.89 -13.30
N GLU A 299 5.83 13.83 -14.61
CA GLU A 299 6.68 12.80 -15.22
C GLU A 299 8.11 12.83 -14.66
N SER A 300 8.70 14.02 -14.55
CA SER A 300 10.04 14.19 -13.98
C SER A 300 10.09 13.73 -12.52
N ASN A 301 9.14 14.17 -11.68
CA ASN A 301 9.09 13.81 -10.27
C ASN A 301 8.92 12.29 -10.07
N MET A 302 8.09 11.65 -10.91
CA MET A 302 7.94 10.20 -10.91
C MET A 302 9.27 9.48 -11.25
N ASN A 303 9.98 9.97 -12.26
CA ASN A 303 11.26 9.38 -12.68
C ASN A 303 12.35 9.58 -11.60
N ASP A 304 12.35 10.74 -10.94
CA ASP A 304 13.23 11.00 -9.80
C ASP A 304 12.93 10.04 -8.64
N LEU A 305 11.66 9.83 -8.30
CA LEU A 305 11.24 8.85 -7.29
C LEU A 305 11.71 7.43 -7.63
N VAL A 306 11.55 7.02 -8.90
CA VAL A 306 12.06 5.73 -9.38
C VAL A 306 13.59 5.64 -9.23
N SER A 307 14.30 6.73 -9.50
CA SER A 307 15.75 6.79 -9.34
C SER A 307 16.18 6.74 -7.88
N GLU A 308 15.41 7.32 -6.95
CA GLU A 308 15.71 7.25 -5.51
C GLU A 308 15.54 5.83 -4.95
N TYR A 309 14.65 5.02 -5.55
CA TYR A 309 14.49 3.60 -5.21
C TYR A 309 15.52 2.69 -5.90
N SER A 310 16.27 3.17 -6.90
CA SER A 310 17.22 2.34 -7.67
C SER A 310 18.55 2.16 -6.95
#